data_AF-A0A7W0LZI5-F1
#
_entry.id   AF-A0A7W0LZI5-F1
#
_cell.length_a   1.000
_cell.length_b   1.000
_cell.length_c   1.000
_cell.angle_alpha   90.00
_cell.angle_beta   90.00
_cell.angle_gamma   90.00
#
_symmetry.space_group_name_H-M   'P 1'
#
loop_
_entity.id
_entity.type
_entity.pdbx_description
1 polymer ?
#
loop_
_entity_poly.entity_id
_entity_poly.type
_entity_poly.pdbx_seq_one_letter_code
_entity_poly.pdbx_strand_id
1 'polypeptide(L)' 'LSRQWTIDDLLELPDDGNRYELVDGALRMSPGPTWRHNNAASGLVRQLEPALPRRGRHHLLLAGEVRSHVADHRAGVA' A
#
# COMPACT_ATOMS: atom_id res chain seq x y z
N LEU A 1 -3.79 24.28 14.72
CA LEU A 1 -3.53 23.70 13.39
C LEU A 1 -2.73 22.42 13.63
N SER A 2 -3.26 21.26 13.25
CA SER A 2 -2.51 20.00 13.32
C SER A 2 -1.37 20.03 12.30
N ARG A 3 -0.18 19.56 12.69
CA ARG A 3 0.94 19.35 11.76
C ARG A 3 0.49 18.47 10.60
N GLN A 4 0.81 18.86 9.37
CA GLN A 4 0.65 18.01 8.18
C GLN A 4 1.84 17.06 8.08
N TRP A 5 1.55 15.80 7.74
CA TRP A 5 2.55 14.76 7.51
C TRP A 5 3.04 14.81 6.07
N THR A 6 4.34 14.60 5.87
CA THR A 6 4.96 14.50 4.55
C THR A 6 5.32 13.05 4.23
N ILE A 7 5.75 12.82 2.98
CA ILE A 7 6.32 11.54 2.58
C ILE A 7 7.65 11.30 3.32
N ASP A 8 8.45 12.33 3.55
CA ASP A 8 9.72 12.20 4.28
C ASP A 8 9.47 11.76 5.73
N ASP A 9 8.47 12.37 6.40
CA ASP A 9 8.05 11.96 7.76
C ASP A 9 7.60 10.48 7.79
N LEU A 10 6.90 10.02 6.75
CA LEU A 10 6.42 8.64 6.62
C LEU A 10 7.57 7.63 6.47
N LEU A 11 8.62 8.00 5.73
CA LEU A 11 9.79 7.15 5.47
C LEU A 11 10.70 6.99 6.70
N GLU A 12 10.60 7.89 7.68
CA GLU A 12 11.34 7.83 8.94
C GLU A 12 10.66 6.94 10.00
N LEU A 13 9.42 6.47 9.77
CA LEU A 13 8.69 5.66 10.74
C LEU A 13 9.31 4.26 10.91
N PRO A 14 9.24 3.70 12.14
CA PRO A 14 9.85 2.43 12.44
C PRO A 14 9.14 1.27 11.75
N ASP A 15 9.91 0.23 11.46
CA ASP A 15 9.44 -1.06 10.96
C ASP A 15 8.96 -1.94 12.13
N ASP A 16 7.82 -1.56 12.71
CA ASP A 16 7.26 -2.15 13.95
C ASP A 16 6.09 -3.12 13.70
N GLY A 17 5.87 -3.49 12.43
CA GLY A 17 4.76 -4.34 11.99
C GLY A 17 3.43 -3.59 11.86
N ASN A 18 3.41 -2.27 12.01
CA ASN A 18 2.28 -1.42 11.66
C ASN A 18 2.38 -0.93 10.22
N ARG A 19 1.22 -0.75 9.60
CA ARG A 19 1.10 -0.10 8.31
C ARG A 19 0.78 1.37 8.53
N TYR A 20 1.63 2.21 7.98
CA TYR A 20 1.50 3.65 7.98
C TYR A 20 1.13 4.14 6.58
N GLU A 21 0.07 4.95 6.49
CA GLU A 21 -0.47 5.47 5.24
C GLU A 21 -0.65 6.98 5.35
N LEU A 22 -0.26 7.72 4.32
CA LEU A 22 -0.51 9.15 4.23
C LEU A 22 -1.78 9.39 3.39
N VAL A 23 -2.81 9.97 4.01
CA VAL A 23 -4.09 10.30 3.36
C VAL A 23 -4.38 11.77 3.58
N ASP A 24 -4.41 12.56 2.50
CA ASP A 24 -4.67 14.01 2.52
C ASP A 24 -3.81 14.79 3.54
N GLY A 25 -2.53 14.40 3.66
CA GLY A 25 -1.58 15.03 4.60
C GLY A 25 -1.75 14.59 6.07
N ALA A 26 -2.60 13.60 6.34
CA ALA A 26 -2.78 12.99 7.66
C ALA A 26 -2.21 11.57 7.69
N LEU A 27 -1.49 11.24 8.76
CA LEU A 27 -1.00 9.89 9.00
C LEU A 27 -2.14 9.01 9.52
N ARG A 28 -2.36 7.88 8.85
CA ARG A 28 -3.21 6.80 9.30
C ARG A 28 -2.35 5.58 9.62
N MET A 29 -2.44 5.11 10.85
CA MET A 29 -1.80 3.88 11.30
C MET A 29 -2.84 2.77 11.40
N SER A 30 -2.43 1.56 11.05
CA SER A 30 -3.20 0.35 11.31
C SER A 30 -2.26 -0.80 11.64
N PRO A 31 -2.72 -1.77 12.46
CA PRO A 31 -1.93 -2.96 12.71
C PRO A 31 -1.69 -3.73 11.41
N GLY A 32 -0.60 -4.50 11.38
CA GLY A 32 -0.36 -5.49 10.34
C GLY A 32 -1.55 -6.46 10.20
N PRO A 33 -1.80 -6.97 8.98
CA PRO A 33 -2.95 -7.85 8.75
C PRO A 33 -2.82 -9.15 9.53
N THR A 34 -3.93 -9.62 10.10
CA THR A 34 -3.98 -10.96 10.71
C THR A 34 -3.97 -12.04 9.63
N TRP A 35 -3.62 -13.27 10.03
CA TRP A 35 -3.75 -14.45 9.16
C TRP A 35 -5.13 -14.60 8.52
N ARG A 36 -6.20 -14.35 9.29
CA ARG A 36 -7.58 -14.43 8.78
C ARG A 36 -7.85 -13.38 7.71
N HIS A 37 -7.36 -12.15 7.92
CA HIS A 37 -7.47 -11.08 6.92
C HIS A 37 -6.73 -11.45 5.63
N ASN A 38 -5.49 -11.95 5.74
CA ASN A 38 -4.72 -12.38 4.57
C ASN A 38 -5.41 -13.50 3.81
N ASN A 39 -5.94 -14.51 4.50
CA ASN A 39 -6.67 -15.61 3.85
C ASN A 39 -7.92 -15.13 3.09
N ALA A 40 -8.68 -14.19 3.69
CA ALA A 40 -9.85 -13.61 3.03
C ALA A 40 -9.45 -12.81 1.79
N ALA A 41 -8.40 -11.98 1.89
CA ALA A 41 -7.87 -11.21 0.77
C ALA A 41 -7.41 -12.15 -0.36
N SER A 42 -6.66 -13.22 -0.05
CA SER A 42 -6.21 -14.21 -1.04
C SER A 42 -7.38 -14.89 -1.73
N GLY A 43 -8.46 -15.16 -0.99
CA GLY A 43 -9.72 -15.67 -1.56
C GLY A 43 -10.32 -14.73 -2.61
N LEU A 44 -10.39 -13.42 -2.30
CA LEU A 44 -10.88 -12.40 -3.23
C LEU A 44 -10.02 -12.32 -4.49
N VAL A 45 -8.70 -12.34 -4.33
CA VAL A 45 -7.77 -12.27 -5.45
C VAL A 45 -7.93 -13.44 -6.41
N ARG A 46 -8.06 -14.66 -5.87
CA ARG A 46 -8.30 -15.86 -6.69
C ARG A 46 -9.61 -15.80 -7.48
N GLN A 47 -10.61 -15.07 -6.98
CA GLN A 47 -11.89 -14.90 -7.66
C GLN A 47 -11.85 -13.79 -8.72
N LEU A 48 -11.09 -12.73 -8.47
CA LEU A 48 -10.99 -11.57 -9.37
C LEU A 48 -10.00 -11.80 -10.51
N GLU A 49 -8.93 -12.57 -10.29
CA GLU A 49 -7.85 -12.78 -11.27
C GLU A 49 -8.36 -13.28 -12.64
N PRO A 50 -9.28 -14.26 -12.72
CA PRO A 50 -9.80 -14.73 -14.01
C PRO A 50 -10.59 -13.68 -14.81
N ALA A 51 -11.11 -12.64 -14.15
CA ALA A 51 -11.90 -11.58 -14.77
C ALA A 51 -11.03 -10.42 -15.29
N LEU A 52 -9.72 -10.45 -15.02
CA LEU A 52 -8.82 -9.39 -15.45
C LEU A 52 -8.57 -9.46 -16.97
N PRO A 53 -8.62 -8.34 -17.69
CA PRO A 53 -8.31 -8.33 -19.10
C PRO A 53 -6.86 -8.79 -19.35
N ARG A 54 -6.67 -9.59 -20.40
CA ARG A 54 -5.35 -10.09 -20.83
C ARG A 54 -4.38 -8.97 -21.27
N ARG A 55 -4.89 -7.76 -21.48
CA ARG A 55 -4.13 -6.57 -21.87
C ARG A 55 -4.51 -5.42 -20.93
N GLY A 56 -3.61 -5.12 -20.01
CA GLY A 56 -3.76 -4.10 -18.99
C GLY A 56 -2.74 -4.34 -17.88
N ARG A 57 -2.25 -3.28 -17.24
CA ARG A 57 -1.41 -3.41 -16.03
C ARG A 57 -2.33 -3.69 -14.85
N HIS A 58 -2.53 -4.96 -14.52
CA HIS A 58 -3.27 -5.37 -13.33
C HIS A 58 -2.28 -5.73 -12.23
N HIS A 59 -2.21 -4.91 -11.18
CA HIS A 59 -1.42 -5.21 -9.98
C HIS A 59 -2.35 -5.74 -8.92
N LEU A 60 -2.45 -7.07 -8.83
CA LEU A 60 -3.18 -7.75 -7.77
C LEU A 60 -2.15 -8.26 -6.76
N LEU A 61 -1.64 -7.35 -5.94
CA LEU A 61 -0.61 -7.65 -4.95
C LEU A 61 -1.25 -8.31 -3.74
N LEU A 62 -0.92 -9.57 -3.49
CA LEU A 62 -1.16 -10.21 -2.20
C LEU A 62 -0.04 -11.19 -1.84
N ALA A 63 0.90 -10.69 -1.06
CA ALA A 63 1.66 -11.41 -0.03
C ALA A 63 2.60 -10.40 0.63
N GLY A 64 2.56 -10.33 1.96
CA GLY A 64 3.44 -9.48 2.75
C GLY A 64 3.02 -8.01 2.71
N GLU A 65 3.25 -7.35 3.84
CA GLU A 65 3.38 -5.90 3.95
C GLU A 65 3.71 -5.24 2.59
N VAL A 66 2.71 -4.55 2.00
CA VAL A 66 2.94 -3.71 0.83
C VAL A 66 3.77 -2.54 1.33
N ARG A 67 5.10 -2.69 1.31
CA ARG A 67 5.98 -1.54 1.39
C ARG A 67 5.76 -0.76 0.11
N SER A 68 5.25 0.45 0.25
CA SER A 68 5.32 1.44 -0.81
C SER A 68 6.80 1.70 -1.11
N HIS A 69 7.40 0.92 -2.02
CA HIS A 69 8.56 1.40 -2.75
C HIS A 69 8.02 2.42 -3.74
N VAL A 70 8.21 3.70 -3.42
CA VAL A 70 8.04 4.78 -4.41
C VAL A 70 9.09 4.51 -5.49
N ALA A 71 8.67 3.92 -6.61
CA ALA A 71 9.47 3.96 -7.83
C ALA A 71 9.60 5.44 -8.20
N ASP A 72 10.83 5.94 -8.27
CA ASP A 72 11.14 7.32 -8.62
C ASP A 72 10.49 7.66 -9.98
N HIS A 73 9.41 8.42 -9.92
CA HIS A 73 8.72 8.97 -11.09
C HIS A 73 9.29 10.35 -11.45
N ARG A 74 10.59 10.59 -11.28
CA ARG A 74 11.28 11.64 -12.02
C ARG A 74 11.46 11.24 -13.49
N ALA A 75 10.35 11.27 -14.22
CA ALA A 75 10.32 11.55 -15.65
C ALA A 75 9.63 12.91 -15.81
N GLY A 76 10.38 13.84 -16.40
CA GLY A 76 10.17 15.27 -16.27
C GLY A 76 8.84 15.83 -16.79
N VAL A 77 8.51 17.00 -16.25
CA VAL A 77 7.79 18.05 -16.95
C VAL A 77 8.38 19.39 -16.49
N ALA A 78 8.79 20.17 -17.50
CA ALA A 78 9.37 21.52 -17.48
C ALA A 78 10.85 21.65 -17.06
#